data_AF-A0A0G4I3T5-F1
#
_entry.id   AF-A0A0G4I3T5-F1
#
_cell.length_a   1.000
_cell.length_b   1.000
_cell.length_c   1.000
_cell.angle_alpha   90.00
_cell.angle_beta   90.00
_cell.angle_gamma   90.00
#
_symmetry.space_group_name_H-M   'P 1'
#
loop_
_entity.id
_entity.type
_entity.pdbx_description
1 polymer ?
#
loop_
_entity_poly.entity_id
_entity_poly.type
_entity_poly.pdbx_seq_one_letter_code
_entity_poly.pdbx_strand_id
1 'polypeptide(L)'
;MSGPEILLGKSLVAHSPQRMSETHIDIGRKTLRTYLGRDLPFNVRVWATYPVTRKPEGTKMGQGKGSIAFFVDRTPAGKLIYNIPIMNPLSESFPGYPINWQPLRNIAGRMPMKCGYRAQYNSFPMDRLDLITQQKLQADQRKAETARSWWNKRKESSS
;
A
#
# COMPACT_ATOMS: atom_id res chain seq x y z
N MET A 1 -17.78 -14.33 -8.77
CA MET A 1 -16.53 -14.24 -8.00
C MET A 1 -16.32 -12.77 -7.67
N SER A 2 -16.16 -12.40 -6.39
CA SER A 2 -15.82 -11.01 -6.05
C SER A 2 -14.44 -10.70 -6.65
N GLY A 3 -14.30 -9.57 -7.34
CA GLY A 3 -13.04 -9.17 -7.95
C GLY A 3 -11.92 -8.96 -6.93
N PRO A 4 -10.67 -8.72 -7.39
CA PRO A 4 -9.59 -8.35 -6.49
C PRO A 4 -9.95 -7.06 -5.74
N GLU A 5 -9.83 -7.06 -4.42
CA GLU A 5 -10.08 -5.88 -3.61
C GLU A 5 -8.96 -4.85 -3.84
N ILE A 6 -9.33 -3.65 -4.31
CA ILE A 6 -8.39 -2.56 -4.61
C ILE A 6 -8.80 -1.37 -3.74
N LEU A 7 -7.86 -0.91 -2.92
CA LEU A 7 -8.01 0.29 -2.09
C LEU A 7 -6.91 1.28 -2.45
N LEU A 8 -7.22 2.57 -2.30
CA LEU A 8 -6.21 3.62 -2.43
C LEU A 8 -5.15 3.48 -1.33
N GLY A 9 -3.92 3.80 -1.70
CA GLY A 9 -2.75 3.73 -0.83
C GLY A 9 -1.93 2.47 -1.02
N LYS A 10 -1.18 2.11 0.02
CA LYS A 10 -0.24 0.99 0.01
C LYS A 10 -0.82 -0.18 0.75
N SER A 11 -0.80 -1.34 0.13
CA SER A 11 -1.43 -2.54 0.67
C SER A 11 -0.53 -3.76 0.57
N LEU A 12 -0.71 -4.66 1.53
CA LEU A 12 -0.15 -6.01 1.53
C LEU A 12 -1.21 -7.00 1.09
N VAL A 13 -0.91 -7.80 0.08
CA VAL A 13 -1.84 -8.75 -0.56
C VAL A 13 -1.32 -10.17 -0.42
N ALA A 14 -2.20 -11.12 -0.11
CA ALA A 14 -1.85 -12.54 -0.14
C ALA A 14 -1.65 -13.03 -1.58
N HIS A 15 -0.51 -13.63 -1.90
CA HIS A 15 -0.27 -14.19 -3.24
C HIS A 15 -0.76 -15.64 -3.36
N SER A 16 -0.58 -16.43 -2.30
CA SER A 16 -1.05 -17.82 -2.21
C SER A 16 -2.16 -17.95 -1.18
N PRO A 17 -3.10 -18.90 -1.36
CA PRO A 17 -4.13 -19.16 -0.34
C PRO A 17 -3.50 -19.87 0.87
N GLN A 18 -3.80 -19.42 2.08
CA GLN A 18 -3.30 -20.03 3.33
C GLN A 18 -4.24 -19.71 4.51
N ARG A 19 -4.17 -20.50 5.58
CA ARG A 19 -4.82 -20.16 6.86
C ARG A 19 -3.93 -19.23 7.69
N MET A 20 -4.46 -18.06 8.01
CA MET A 20 -3.80 -17.05 8.83
C MET A 20 -4.26 -17.20 10.28
N SER A 21 -3.36 -17.49 11.22
CA SER A 21 -3.74 -17.47 12.64
C SER A 21 -3.87 -16.06 13.19
N GLU A 22 -4.63 -15.92 14.27
CA GLU A 22 -4.78 -14.67 15.02
C GLU A 22 -3.44 -14.05 15.43
N THR A 23 -2.47 -14.87 15.85
CA THR A 23 -1.13 -14.41 16.24
C THR A 23 -0.41 -13.67 15.11
N HIS A 24 -0.50 -14.14 13.86
CA HIS A 24 0.09 -13.44 12.71
C HIS A 24 -0.61 -12.11 12.42
N ILE A 25 -1.94 -12.06 12.64
CA ILE A 25 -2.72 -10.83 12.47
C ILE A 25 -2.30 -9.80 13.53
N ASP A 26 -2.12 -10.22 14.77
CA ASP A 26 -1.68 -9.36 15.87
C ASP A 26 -0.24 -8.87 15.69
N ILE A 27 0.68 -9.73 15.26
CA ILE A 27 2.06 -9.34 14.90
C ILE A 27 2.06 -8.25 13.84
N GLY A 28 1.21 -8.39 12.81
CA GLY A 28 1.09 -7.37 11.77
C GLY A 28 0.53 -6.05 12.29
N ARG A 29 -0.53 -6.09 13.11
CA ARG A 29 -1.11 -4.90 13.77
C ARG A 29 -0.10 -4.18 14.66
N LYS A 30 0.62 -4.91 15.50
CA LYS A 30 1.68 -4.36 16.37
C LYS A 30 2.77 -3.71 15.54
N THR A 31 3.23 -4.38 14.48
CA THR A 31 4.26 -3.83 13.58
C THR A 31 3.78 -2.54 12.93
N LEU A 32 2.56 -2.51 12.37
CA LEU A 32 1.98 -1.28 11.81
C LEU A 32 1.92 -0.16 12.84
N ARG A 33 1.43 -0.46 14.04
CA ARG A 33 1.29 0.55 15.11
C ARG A 33 2.62 1.12 15.57
N THR A 34 3.67 0.31 15.63
CA THR A 34 5.03 0.78 15.96
C THR A 34 5.58 1.74 14.90
N TYR A 35 5.37 1.47 13.62
CA TYR A 35 5.89 2.32 12.53
C TYR A 35 5.02 3.56 12.26
N LEU A 36 3.70 3.43 12.34
CA LEU A 36 2.74 4.49 12.01
C LEU A 36 2.42 5.41 13.20
N GLY A 37 2.65 4.95 14.43
CA GLY A 37 2.29 5.71 15.63
C GLY A 37 0.78 5.78 15.85
N ARG A 38 0.34 6.77 16.64
CA ARG A 38 -1.07 6.93 17.05
C ARG A 38 -1.94 7.53 15.95
N ASP A 39 -1.38 8.48 15.21
CA ASP A 39 -2.13 9.43 14.39
C ASP A 39 -2.49 8.88 13.01
N LEU A 40 -1.67 7.96 12.50
CA LEU A 40 -1.89 7.40 11.18
C LEU A 40 -2.84 6.19 11.22
N PRO A 41 -3.94 6.24 10.45
CA PRO A 41 -4.87 5.14 10.34
C PRO A 41 -4.31 4.04 9.45
N PHE A 42 -4.71 2.80 9.73
CA PHE A 42 -4.50 1.66 8.86
C PHE A 42 -5.70 0.73 8.97
N ASN A 43 -5.97 -0.01 7.90
CA ASN A 43 -7.08 -0.95 7.83
C ASN A 43 -6.56 -2.38 7.83
N VAL A 44 -7.19 -3.22 8.65
CA VAL A 44 -6.98 -4.67 8.66
C VAL A 44 -8.19 -5.33 8.02
N ARG A 45 -7.99 -6.09 6.95
CA ARG A 45 -9.09 -6.69 6.17
C ARG A 45 -9.34 -8.16 6.48
N VAL A 46 -8.43 -8.76 7.24
CA VAL A 46 -8.45 -10.15 7.67
C VAL A 46 -8.77 -10.24 9.17
N TRP A 47 -9.61 -11.19 9.54
CA TRP A 47 -10.10 -11.40 10.91
C TRP A 47 -10.20 -12.89 11.20
N ALA A 48 -9.75 -13.32 12.38
CA ALA A 48 -9.71 -14.73 12.75
C ALA A 48 -11.06 -15.20 13.28
N THR A 49 -11.89 -15.80 12.43
CA THR A 49 -13.24 -16.25 12.79
C THR A 49 -13.42 -17.74 12.88
N TYR A 50 -12.63 -18.52 12.15
CA TYR A 50 -12.80 -19.95 12.13
C TYR A 50 -12.06 -20.57 13.32
N PRO A 51 -12.74 -21.27 14.25
CA PRO A 51 -12.07 -21.95 15.34
C PRO A 51 -11.35 -23.21 14.83
N VAL A 52 -10.12 -23.39 15.28
CA VAL A 52 -9.33 -24.61 15.08
C VAL A 52 -9.29 -25.37 16.39
N THR A 53 -9.77 -26.62 16.37
CA THR A 53 -9.75 -27.51 17.53
C THR A 53 -8.53 -28.41 17.50
N ARG A 54 -7.92 -28.67 18.67
CA ARG A 54 -6.77 -29.57 18.79
C ARG A 54 -6.98 -30.50 19.99
N LYS A 55 -6.56 -31.77 19.86
CA LYS A 55 -6.44 -32.68 20.99
C LYS A 55 -5.13 -32.40 21.73
N PRO A 56 -5.09 -32.54 23.07
CA PRO A 56 -3.85 -32.40 23.82
C PRO A 56 -2.83 -33.43 23.32
N GLU A 57 -1.58 -33.03 23.30
CA GLU A 57 -0.49 -33.91 22.88
C GLU A 57 -0.42 -35.12 23.83
N GLY A 58 -0.25 -36.32 23.28
CA GLY A 58 -0.21 -37.58 24.06
C GLY A 58 -1.55 -38.30 24.25
N THR A 59 -2.68 -37.76 23.77
CA THR A 59 -3.94 -38.53 23.75
C THR A 59 -4.00 -39.50 22.57
N LYS A 60 -4.56 -40.69 22.81
CA LYS A 60 -4.84 -41.68 21.77
C LYS A 60 -5.85 -41.13 20.75
N MET A 61 -5.81 -41.67 19.53
CA MET A 61 -6.81 -41.40 18.51
C MET A 61 -8.20 -41.91 18.95
N GLY A 62 -9.28 -41.29 18.47
CA GLY A 62 -10.66 -41.57 18.92
C GLY A 62 -11.17 -40.60 20.00
N GLN A 63 -12.28 -40.90 20.69
CA GLN A 63 -12.86 -40.06 21.76
C GLN A 63 -13.40 -38.67 21.32
N GLY A 64 -13.85 -38.53 20.07
CA GLY A 64 -14.50 -37.31 19.59
C GLY A 64 -13.55 -36.17 19.19
N LYS A 65 -14.06 -34.93 19.19
CA LYS A 65 -13.33 -33.70 18.80
C LYS A 65 -12.67 -33.05 20.01
N GLY A 66 -11.49 -32.46 19.83
CA GLY A 66 -10.79 -31.73 20.90
C GLY A 66 -11.40 -30.35 21.19
N SER A 67 -10.84 -29.66 22.18
CA SER A 67 -11.19 -28.28 22.52
C SER A 67 -10.68 -27.29 21.46
N ILE A 68 -11.24 -26.07 21.44
CA ILE A 68 -10.79 -24.97 20.57
C ILE A 68 -9.42 -24.50 21.07
N ALA A 69 -8.43 -24.47 20.18
CA ALA A 69 -7.07 -24.07 20.49
C ALA A 69 -6.79 -22.62 20.06
N PHE A 70 -7.15 -22.24 18.83
CA PHE A 70 -6.95 -20.89 18.30
C PHE A 70 -7.90 -20.60 17.14
N PHE A 71 -8.01 -19.32 16.78
CA PHE A 71 -8.79 -18.87 15.64
C PHE A 71 -7.91 -18.60 14.42
N VAL A 72 -8.46 -18.85 13.24
CA VAL A 72 -7.81 -18.60 11.95
C VAL A 72 -8.75 -17.89 10.98
N ASP A 73 -8.18 -17.11 10.08
CA ASP A 73 -8.84 -16.70 8.85
C ASP A 73 -8.48 -17.66 7.70
N ARG A 74 -9.43 -17.84 6.78
CA ARG A 74 -9.21 -18.54 5.52
C ARG A 74 -8.94 -17.49 4.46
N THR A 75 -7.67 -17.16 4.25
CA THR A 75 -7.30 -16.08 3.34
C THR A 75 -7.08 -16.64 1.92
N PRO A 76 -7.95 -16.31 0.94
CA PRO A 76 -7.74 -16.69 -0.46
C PRO A 76 -6.60 -15.88 -1.10
N ALA A 77 -6.07 -16.39 -2.20
CA ALA A 77 -5.13 -15.64 -3.03
C ALA A 77 -5.77 -14.34 -3.54
N GLY A 78 -4.99 -13.27 -3.61
CA GLY A 78 -5.44 -11.94 -4.03
C GLY A 78 -6.17 -11.14 -2.96
N LYS A 79 -6.40 -11.67 -1.75
CA LYS A 79 -7.01 -10.93 -0.65
C LYS A 79 -6.06 -9.87 -0.10
N LEU A 80 -6.58 -8.67 0.12
CA LEU A 80 -5.91 -7.63 0.90
C LEU A 80 -5.82 -8.07 2.36
N ILE A 81 -4.64 -7.94 2.98
CA ILE A 81 -4.44 -8.24 4.41
C ILE A 81 -4.44 -6.94 5.20
N TYR A 82 -3.54 -6.02 4.82
CA TYR A 82 -3.36 -4.71 5.44
C TYR A 82 -3.41 -3.62 4.38
N ASN A 83 -4.02 -2.49 4.71
CA ASN A 83 -3.99 -1.28 3.89
C ASN A 83 -3.57 -0.07 4.71
N ILE A 84 -2.67 0.72 4.15
CA ILE A 84 -2.32 2.04 4.64
C ILE A 84 -2.93 3.04 3.65
N PRO A 85 -4.04 3.73 4.02
CA PRO A 85 -4.67 4.70 3.14
C PRO A 85 -3.76 5.91 2.92
N ILE A 86 -3.94 6.57 1.77
CA ILE A 86 -3.27 7.84 1.46
C ILE A 86 -3.93 8.92 2.31
N MET A 87 -3.15 9.62 3.12
CA MET A 87 -3.66 10.75 3.90
C MET A 87 -3.44 12.11 3.22
N ASN A 88 -2.47 12.23 2.29
CA ASN A 88 -2.23 13.44 1.49
C ASN A 88 -1.33 13.15 0.27
N PRO A 89 -1.68 13.51 -0.97
CA PRO A 89 -0.80 13.32 -2.14
C PRO A 89 0.55 14.08 -2.04
N LEU A 90 0.60 15.22 -1.35
CA LEU A 90 1.86 15.96 -1.12
C LEU A 90 2.78 15.30 -0.09
N SER A 91 2.25 14.37 0.72
CA SER A 91 3.05 13.72 1.78
C SER A 91 4.18 12.85 1.23
N GLU A 92 4.05 12.33 0.01
CA GLU A 92 5.10 11.51 -0.61
C GLU A 92 6.34 12.32 -1.00
N SER A 93 6.20 13.64 -1.13
CA SER A 93 7.25 14.55 -1.61
C SER A 93 8.14 15.10 -0.48
N PHE A 94 7.72 14.98 0.78
CA PHE A 94 8.46 15.53 1.92
C PHE A 94 9.35 14.47 2.60
N PRO A 95 10.66 14.70 2.74
CA PRO A 95 11.55 13.78 3.46
C PRO A 95 11.15 13.69 4.94
N GLY A 96 10.90 12.47 5.42
CA GLY A 96 10.46 12.19 6.80
C GLY A 96 9.03 11.66 6.95
N TYR A 97 8.25 11.54 5.86
CA TYR A 97 6.93 10.92 5.93
C TYR A 97 6.99 9.38 6.05
N PRO A 98 6.15 8.77 6.90
CA PRO A 98 6.21 7.32 7.21
C PRO A 98 5.48 6.41 6.20
N ILE A 99 5.03 6.92 5.05
CA ILE A 99 4.43 6.08 3.99
C ILE A 99 5.55 5.34 3.23
N ASN A 100 6.38 4.60 3.96
CA ASN A 100 7.42 3.72 3.46
C ASN A 100 6.83 2.31 3.31
N TRP A 101 7.34 1.53 2.37
CA TRP A 101 7.05 0.10 2.26
C TRP A 101 7.63 -0.71 3.42
N GLN A 102 8.55 -0.14 4.21
CA GLN A 102 9.25 -0.78 5.32
C GLN A 102 8.35 -1.54 6.30
N PRO A 103 7.28 -0.95 6.90
CA PRO A 103 6.38 -1.70 7.77
C PRO A 103 5.77 -2.91 7.07
N LEU A 104 5.29 -2.75 5.83
CA LEU A 104 4.69 -3.84 5.06
C LEU A 104 5.71 -4.93 4.72
N ARG A 105 6.97 -4.57 4.46
CA ARG A 105 8.07 -5.53 4.23
C ARG A 105 8.37 -6.37 5.46
N ASN A 106 8.46 -5.73 6.62
CA ASN A 106 8.70 -6.45 7.88
C ASN A 106 7.54 -7.40 8.21
N ILE A 107 6.31 -7.00 7.89
CA ILE A 107 5.12 -7.84 8.07
C ILE A 107 5.15 -9.03 7.12
N ALA A 108 5.46 -8.82 5.84
CA ALA A 108 5.48 -9.86 4.82
C ALA A 108 6.39 -11.05 5.20
N GLY A 109 7.56 -10.77 5.79
CA GLY A 109 8.47 -11.83 6.27
C GLY A 109 7.96 -12.63 7.47
N ARG A 110 6.91 -12.15 8.16
CA ARG A 110 6.28 -12.80 9.31
C ARG A 110 4.95 -13.47 8.97
N MET A 111 4.46 -13.31 7.73
CA MET A 111 3.22 -13.95 7.30
C MET A 111 3.50 -15.42 6.91
N PRO A 112 2.56 -16.35 7.16
CA PRO A 112 2.69 -17.76 6.79
C PRO A 112 2.53 -18.02 5.28
N MET A 113 2.34 -16.98 4.46
CA MET A 113 2.19 -17.08 3.01
C MET A 113 3.06 -16.04 2.30
N LYS A 114 3.33 -16.26 1.01
CA LYS A 114 3.97 -15.24 0.18
C LYS A 114 3.01 -14.05 0.03
N CYS A 115 3.48 -12.86 0.33
CA CYS A 115 2.73 -11.63 0.17
C CYS A 115 3.29 -10.78 -0.97
N GLY A 116 2.40 -10.14 -1.72
CA GLY A 116 2.72 -9.09 -2.69
C GLY A 116 2.40 -7.71 -2.13
N TYR A 117 2.96 -6.69 -2.76
CA TYR A 117 2.68 -5.29 -2.47
C TYR A 117 1.83 -4.70 -3.59
N ARG A 118 0.85 -3.88 -3.24
CA ARG A 118 0.07 -3.09 -4.21
C ARG A 118 0.02 -1.65 -3.76
N ALA A 119 0.22 -0.73 -4.70
CA ALA A 119 -0.05 0.68 -4.50
C ALA A 119 -1.07 1.12 -5.52
N GLN A 120 -2.13 1.79 -5.06
CA GLN A 120 -3.09 2.42 -5.94
C GLN A 120 -3.18 3.90 -5.59
N TYR A 121 -2.89 4.74 -6.59
CA TYR A 121 -2.99 6.18 -6.49
C TYR A 121 -3.98 6.67 -7.53
N ASN A 122 -4.86 7.59 -7.16
CA ASN A 122 -5.58 8.37 -8.15
C ASN A 122 -4.65 9.47 -8.62
N SER A 123 -4.06 9.31 -9.80
CA SER A 123 -3.26 10.38 -10.40
C SER A 123 -4.17 11.29 -11.20
N PHE A 124 -4.64 12.37 -10.59
CA PHE A 124 -5.31 13.42 -11.36
C PHE A 124 -4.24 14.31 -12.04
N PRO A 125 -4.51 14.82 -13.26
CA PRO A 125 -3.56 15.69 -13.96
C PRO A 125 -3.13 16.91 -13.13
N MET A 126 -4.01 17.40 -12.26
CA MET A 126 -3.76 18.55 -11.38
C MET A 126 -2.80 18.25 -10.22
N ASP A 127 -2.69 17.00 -9.78
CA ASP A 127 -1.82 16.62 -8.64
C ASP A 127 -0.34 16.49 -9.06
N ARG A 128 -0.07 16.37 -10.37
CA ARG A 128 1.30 16.25 -10.89
C ARG A 128 1.92 17.62 -11.12
N LEU A 129 2.41 18.22 -10.04
CA LEU A 129 3.12 19.51 -10.10
C LEU A 129 4.30 19.47 -11.09
N ASP A 130 5.00 18.35 -11.19
CA ASP A 130 6.11 18.16 -12.13
C ASP A 130 5.69 18.36 -13.58
N LEU A 131 4.55 17.79 -13.99
CA LEU A 131 4.03 17.94 -15.35
C LEU A 131 3.62 19.39 -15.63
N ILE A 132 2.91 20.01 -14.68
CA ILE A 132 2.49 21.41 -14.78
C ILE A 132 3.72 22.33 -14.90
N THR A 133 4.75 22.06 -14.09
CA THR A 133 6.00 22.82 -14.08
C THR A 133 6.76 22.66 -15.40
N GLN A 134 6.88 21.43 -15.92
CA GLN A 134 7.49 21.16 -17.21
C GLN A 134 6.76 21.86 -18.35
N GLN A 135 5.42 21.81 -18.36
CA GLN A 135 4.60 22.50 -19.36
C GLN A 135 4.81 24.02 -19.31
N LYS A 136 4.86 24.59 -18.10
CA LYS A 136 5.09 26.01 -17.89
C LYS A 136 6.48 26.44 -18.37
N LEU A 137 7.53 25.69 -17.99
CA LEU A 137 8.90 25.90 -18.46
C LEU A 137 9.00 25.88 -19.98
N GLN A 138 8.38 24.89 -20.63
CA GLN A 138 8.33 24.80 -22.09
C GLN A 138 7.61 25.99 -22.73
N ALA A 139 6.49 26.43 -22.13
CA ALA A 139 5.77 27.61 -22.60
C ALA A 139 6.62 28.90 -22.48
N ASP A 140 7.35 29.05 -21.37
CA ASP A 140 8.23 30.18 -21.13
C ASP A 140 9.43 30.18 -22.11
N GLN A 141 10.02 29.01 -22.38
CA GLN A 141 11.06 28.84 -23.42
C GLN A 141 10.54 29.26 -24.80
N ARG A 142 9.37 28.78 -25.22
CA ARG A 142 8.76 29.15 -26.50
C ARG A 142 8.50 30.65 -26.61
N LYS A 143 8.01 31.28 -25.54
CA LYS A 143 7.81 32.74 -25.50
C LYS A 143 9.14 33.49 -25.67
N ALA A 144 10.19 33.04 -24.97
CA ALA A 144 11.52 33.64 -25.08
C ALA A 144 12.12 33.49 -26.48
N GLU A 145 11.97 32.33 -27.11
CA GLU A 145 12.38 32.08 -28.50
C GLU A 145 11.62 32.97 -29.49
N THR A 146 10.30 33.06 -29.34
CA THR A 146 9.45 33.92 -30.18
C THR A 146 9.86 35.39 -30.05
N ALA A 147 10.11 35.86 -28.82
CA ALA A 147 10.58 37.22 -28.56
C ALA A 147 11.97 37.48 -29.18
N ARG A 148 12.90 36.52 -29.09
CA ARG A 148 14.22 36.59 -29.73
C ARG A 148 14.12 36.64 -31.25
N SER A 149 13.31 35.78 -31.85
CA SER A 149 13.07 35.76 -33.29
C SER A 149 12.48 37.08 -33.78
N TRP A 150 11.46 37.59 -33.07
CA TRP A 150 10.87 38.89 -33.36
C TRP A 150 11.90 40.03 -33.28
N TRP A 151 12.75 40.02 -32.24
CA TRP A 151 13.82 41.00 -32.07
C TRP A 151 14.86 40.96 -33.20
N ASN A 152 15.27 39.77 -33.64
CA ASN A 152 16.23 39.60 -34.73
C ASN A 152 15.66 40.11 -36.06
N LYS A 153 14.42 39.72 -36.40
CA LYS A 153 13.72 40.20 -37.60
C LYS A 153 13.60 41.74 -37.63
N ARG A 154 13.39 42.35 -36.46
CA ARG A 154 13.34 43.81 -36.31
C ARG A 154 14.68 44.47 -36.64
N LYS A 155 15.81 43.92 -36.16
CA LYS A 155 17.15 44.44 -36.48
C LYS A 155 17.46 44.35 -37.97
N GLU A 156 17.11 43.23 -38.60
CA GLU A 156 17.27 43.02 -40.04
C GLU A 156 16.47 44.02 -40.87
N SER A 157 15.31 44.46 -40.38
CA SER A 157 14.47 45.46 -41.05
C SER A 157 15.00 46.90 -40.92
N SER A 158 15.95 47.13 -40.01
CA SER A 158 16.54 48.45 -39.71
C SER A 158 17.95 48.63 -40.29
N SER A 159 18.52 47.59 -40.90
CA SER A 159 19.77 47.63 -41.67
C SER A 159 19.45 47.70 -43.17
#